data_AF-A0A4Q7M199-F1
#
_entry.id   AF-A0A4Q7M199-F1
#
_cell.length_a   1.000
_cell.length_b   1.000
_cell.length_c   1.000
_cell.angle_alpha   90.00
_cell.angle_beta   90.00
_cell.angle_gamma   90.00
#
_symmetry.space_group_name_H-M   'P 1'
#
loop_
_entity.id
_entity.type
_entity.pdbx_description
1 polymer ?
#
loop_
_entity_poly.entity_id
_entity_poly.type
_entity_poly.pdbx_seq_one_letter_code
_entity_poly.pdbx_strand_id
1 'polypeptide(L)'
;MVREQIEESRPVRRSAWISVTALHGLLLAATVWVLAFNLWGSLGPSYADVVRVPWNSPVASVQVVPGPGLGDRVAAVQADPAQQADQERHGGTGLNLFPWSDDSATGTTDAFTGRPPVEWGFADPRMTLWGPRGIDQASLAAPVFAWGVLALVVLWLLWRLVGSVATDDVFTRANVRRVALIGVLVAAGGSVLQLGEFWLDAGIVARSAANGILQATFSFSLMPLWVGFVFLTLAEVFRQGVLLRDDVAGLV
;
A
#
# COMPACT_ATOMS: atom_id res chain seq x y z
N MET A 1 66.91 -4.80 24.91
CA MET A 1 66.55 -4.20 23.60
C MET A 1 65.38 -4.93 22.91
N VAL A 2 64.43 -5.52 23.65
CA VAL A 2 63.30 -6.31 23.07
C VAL A 2 62.06 -6.18 23.99
N ARG A 3 61.56 -4.96 24.26
CA ARG A 3 60.43 -4.79 25.22
C ARG A 3 59.47 -3.63 24.96
N GLU A 4 59.57 -2.92 23.84
CA GLU A 4 58.98 -1.57 23.67
C GLU A 4 57.94 -1.44 22.54
N GLN A 5 57.41 -2.54 22.01
CA GLN A 5 56.56 -2.53 20.80
C GLN A 5 55.14 -3.09 20.98
N ILE A 6 54.59 -3.09 22.21
CA ILE A 6 53.30 -3.74 22.53
C ILE A 6 52.12 -2.75 22.62
N GLU A 7 52.35 -1.45 22.75
CA GLU A 7 51.31 -0.54 23.28
C GLU A 7 50.37 0.15 22.27
N GLU A 8 50.65 0.11 20.96
CA GLU A 8 49.94 0.96 19.99
C GLU A 8 48.69 0.31 19.31
N SER A 9 48.05 -0.68 19.97
CA SER A 9 46.92 -1.42 19.38
C SER A 9 45.63 -1.41 20.21
N ARG A 10 44.90 -0.27 20.20
CA ARG A 10 43.42 -0.14 20.35
C ARG A 10 43.01 1.33 20.23
N PRO A 11 42.22 1.71 19.20
CA PRO A 11 40.83 2.09 19.53
C PRO A 11 39.76 1.79 18.44
N VAL A 12 39.96 0.81 17.55
CA VAL A 12 39.03 0.53 16.42
C VAL A 12 37.60 0.16 16.86
N ARG A 13 37.39 -0.39 18.07
CA ARG A 13 36.07 -0.88 18.53
C ARG A 13 34.99 0.21 18.75
N ARG A 14 35.33 1.50 18.85
CA ARG A 14 34.33 2.54 19.17
C ARG A 14 33.42 2.94 18.00
N SER A 15 33.87 2.79 16.75
CA SER A 15 33.05 3.19 15.58
C SER A 15 31.87 2.24 15.33
N ALA A 16 32.08 0.92 15.45
CA ALA A 16 31.05 -0.09 15.19
C ALA A 16 29.80 0.07 16.08
N TRP A 17 29.97 0.44 17.35
CA TRP A 17 28.88 0.60 18.31
C TRP A 17 27.94 1.78 17.99
N ILE A 18 28.50 2.86 17.43
CA ILE A 18 27.71 4.05 17.05
C ILE A 18 26.79 3.68 15.87
N SER A 19 27.31 2.95 14.88
CA SER A 19 26.55 2.50 13.70
C SER A 19 25.38 1.58 14.06
N VAL A 20 25.57 0.62 14.99
CA VAL A 20 24.50 -0.30 15.41
C VAL A 20 23.38 0.44 16.13
N THR A 21 23.71 1.41 17.00
CA THR A 21 22.72 2.20 17.74
C THR A 21 21.92 3.09 16.79
N ALA A 22 22.58 3.71 15.80
CA ALA A 22 21.92 4.51 14.77
C ALA A 22 20.95 3.66 13.91
N LEU A 23 21.35 2.44 13.51
CA LEU A 23 20.47 1.51 12.78
C LEU A 23 19.23 1.13 13.59
N HIS A 24 19.37 0.88 14.89
CA HIS A 24 18.21 0.61 15.76
C HIS A 24 17.27 1.83 15.85
N GLY A 25 17.82 3.04 15.97
CA GLY A 25 17.03 4.28 15.95
C GLY A 25 16.25 4.45 14.64
N LEU A 26 16.88 4.18 13.49
CA LEU A 26 16.23 4.22 12.18
C LEU A 26 15.13 3.15 12.02
N LEU A 27 15.36 1.93 12.51
CA LEU A 27 14.34 0.86 12.47
C LEU A 27 13.15 1.17 13.38
N LEU A 28 13.37 1.76 14.56
CA LEU A 28 12.29 2.23 15.44
C LEU A 28 11.53 3.40 14.81
N ALA A 29 12.22 4.38 14.24
CA ALA A 29 11.59 5.47 13.50
C ALA A 29 10.77 4.97 12.31
N ALA A 30 11.29 3.99 11.55
CA ALA A 30 10.55 3.33 10.47
C ALA A 30 9.34 2.55 10.98
N THR A 31 9.42 1.91 12.16
CA THR A 31 8.30 1.17 12.77
C THR A 31 7.20 2.15 13.17
N VAL A 32 7.58 3.24 13.86
CA VAL A 32 6.68 4.32 14.25
C VAL A 32 6.09 4.99 13.01
N TRP A 33 6.85 5.18 11.94
CA TRP A 33 6.34 5.72 10.68
C TRP A 33 5.37 4.78 9.96
N VAL A 34 5.67 3.47 9.87
CA VAL A 34 4.77 2.48 9.28
C VAL A 34 3.47 2.40 10.09
N LEU A 35 3.57 2.35 11.42
CA LEU A 35 2.39 2.35 12.29
C LEU A 35 1.62 3.66 12.17
N ALA A 36 2.28 4.82 12.28
CA ALA A 36 1.63 6.12 12.15
C ALA A 36 0.99 6.29 10.78
N PHE A 37 1.65 5.96 9.67
CA PHE A 37 1.08 6.19 8.34
C PHE A 37 -0.04 5.19 7.99
N ASN A 38 0.06 3.92 8.43
CA ASN A 38 -1.03 2.95 8.21
C ASN A 38 -2.20 3.20 9.17
N LEU A 39 -1.95 3.41 10.47
CA LEU A 39 -3.00 3.69 11.44
C LEU A 39 -3.59 5.08 11.25
N TRP A 40 -2.82 6.15 11.06
CA TRP A 40 -3.36 7.50 10.83
C TRP A 40 -3.89 7.70 9.41
N GLY A 41 -3.42 6.92 8.42
CA GLY A 41 -4.03 6.87 7.09
C GLY A 41 -5.41 6.19 7.11
N SER A 42 -5.56 5.12 7.91
CA SER A 42 -6.83 4.40 8.09
C SER A 42 -7.70 4.88 9.26
N LEU A 43 -7.17 5.72 10.16
CA LEU A 43 -7.79 6.21 11.40
C LEU A 43 -7.40 7.68 11.70
N GLY A 44 -7.28 8.53 10.67
CA GLY A 44 -6.86 9.94 10.81
C GLY A 44 -7.78 10.79 11.70
N PRO A 45 -7.58 12.12 11.77
CA PRO A 45 -8.49 13.00 12.52
C PRO A 45 -9.95 12.84 12.03
N SER A 46 -10.12 12.59 10.73
CA SER A 46 -11.38 12.22 10.09
C SER A 46 -12.03 10.91 10.59
N TYR A 47 -11.36 10.10 11.41
CA TYR A 47 -11.88 8.85 11.99
C TYR A 47 -12.26 8.96 13.48
N ALA A 48 -11.53 9.77 14.25
CA ALA A 48 -12.08 10.29 15.51
C ALA A 48 -13.35 11.09 15.23
N ASP A 49 -13.34 11.83 14.12
CA ASP A 49 -14.54 12.39 13.55
C ASP A 49 -15.34 11.43 12.65
N VAL A 50 -15.01 10.16 12.32
CA VAL A 50 -15.99 9.29 11.57
C VAL A 50 -17.27 9.08 12.38
N VAL A 51 -17.17 9.23 13.70
CA VAL A 51 -18.30 9.24 14.64
C VAL A 51 -19.14 10.55 14.53
N ARG A 52 -18.68 11.56 13.77
CA ARG A 52 -19.23 12.92 13.63
C ARG A 52 -19.15 13.57 12.24
N VAL A 53 -18.47 12.98 11.25
CA VAL A 53 -18.42 13.49 9.88
C VAL A 53 -19.85 13.35 9.36
N PRO A 54 -20.49 14.42 8.87
CA PRO A 54 -21.77 14.27 8.18
C PRO A 54 -21.57 13.25 7.06
N TRP A 55 -22.54 12.36 6.85
CA TRP A 55 -22.44 11.11 6.05
C TRP A 55 -22.12 11.32 4.54
N ASN A 56 -21.75 12.54 4.17
CA ASN A 56 -21.63 13.14 2.86
C ASN A 56 -20.20 13.63 2.57
N SER A 57 -19.16 13.00 3.15
CA SER A 57 -17.77 13.31 2.78
C SER A 57 -17.22 12.27 1.81
N PRO A 58 -16.57 12.67 0.70
CA PRO A 58 -16.07 11.76 -0.31
C PRO A 58 -14.94 10.87 0.26
N VAL A 59 -15.07 9.55 0.11
CA VAL A 59 -14.10 8.55 0.60
C VAL A 59 -13.37 7.90 -0.57
N ALA A 60 -12.13 7.46 -0.31
CA ALA A 60 -11.26 6.57 -1.12
C ALA A 60 -11.68 6.34 -2.59
N SER A 61 -10.90 6.93 -3.49
CA SER A 61 -11.14 6.88 -4.93
C SER A 61 -10.54 5.64 -5.60
N VAL A 62 -11.36 4.85 -6.27
CA VAL A 62 -10.92 3.75 -7.14
C VAL A 62 -10.51 4.31 -8.51
N GLN A 63 -9.39 3.88 -9.07
CA GLN A 63 -9.01 4.25 -10.44
C GLN A 63 -9.84 3.48 -11.47
N VAL A 64 -10.49 4.22 -12.36
CA VAL A 64 -11.45 3.68 -13.33
C VAL A 64 -11.18 4.18 -14.74
N VAL A 65 -11.58 3.38 -15.73
CA VAL A 65 -11.62 3.77 -17.14
C VAL A 65 -13.03 3.62 -17.71
N PRO A 66 -13.39 4.38 -18.77
CA PRO A 66 -14.60 4.18 -19.54
C PRO A 66 -14.83 2.71 -19.94
N GLY A 67 -15.97 2.16 -19.52
CA GLY A 67 -16.49 0.88 -19.97
C GLY A 67 -17.39 1.02 -21.21
N PRO A 68 -17.84 -0.10 -21.80
CA PRO A 68 -18.66 -0.10 -22.99
C PRO A 68 -20.02 0.59 -22.77
N GLY A 69 -20.61 0.49 -21.58
CA GLY A 69 -21.89 1.13 -21.24
C GLY A 69 -21.81 2.65 -21.02
N LEU A 70 -20.64 3.28 -21.10
CA LEU A 70 -20.53 4.72 -20.90
C LEU A 70 -21.27 5.52 -21.98
N GLY A 71 -21.22 5.08 -23.24
CA GLY A 71 -21.91 5.77 -24.34
C GLY A 71 -23.43 5.78 -24.13
N ASP A 72 -24.00 4.62 -23.81
CA ASP A 72 -25.44 4.47 -23.52
C ASP A 72 -25.85 5.30 -22.30
N ARG A 73 -24.99 5.35 -21.27
CA ARG A 73 -25.23 6.16 -20.07
C ARG A 73 -25.20 7.66 -20.35
N VAL A 74 -24.22 8.14 -21.12
CA VAL A 74 -24.14 9.55 -21.57
C VAL A 74 -25.41 9.92 -22.33
N ALA A 75 -25.85 9.09 -23.27
CA ALA A 75 -27.06 9.34 -24.04
C ALA A 75 -28.33 9.34 -23.17
N ALA A 76 -28.45 8.42 -22.21
CA ALA A 76 -29.58 8.36 -21.29
C ALA A 76 -29.68 9.61 -20.38
N VAL A 77 -28.55 10.08 -19.84
CA VAL A 77 -28.50 11.30 -19.00
C VAL A 77 -28.79 12.55 -19.84
N GLN A 78 -28.26 12.64 -21.07
CA GLN A 78 -28.54 13.75 -21.98
C GLN A 78 -30.01 13.81 -22.43
N ALA A 79 -30.70 12.67 -22.48
CA ALA A 79 -32.11 12.57 -22.85
C ALA A 79 -33.08 12.88 -21.69
N ASP A 80 -32.61 12.96 -20.44
CA ASP A 80 -33.43 13.23 -19.26
C ASP A 80 -33.70 14.75 -19.10
N PRO A 81 -34.96 15.22 -19.21
CA PRO A 81 -35.31 16.63 -19.02
C PRO A 81 -34.98 17.15 -17.62
N ALA A 82 -34.95 16.29 -16.59
CA ALA A 82 -34.59 16.69 -15.24
C ALA A 82 -33.10 17.08 -15.15
N GLN A 83 -32.23 16.34 -15.85
CA GLN A 83 -30.79 16.65 -15.92
C GLN A 83 -30.53 17.93 -16.72
N GLN A 84 -31.25 18.14 -17.83
CA GLN A 84 -31.15 19.37 -18.61
C GLN A 84 -31.53 20.60 -17.76
N ALA A 85 -32.67 20.54 -17.05
CA ALA A 85 -33.12 21.62 -16.18
C ALA A 85 -32.16 21.90 -14.99
N ASP A 86 -31.49 20.87 -14.48
CA ASP A 86 -30.50 21.05 -13.40
C ASP A 86 -29.17 21.59 -13.92
N GLN A 87 -28.74 21.18 -15.11
CA GLN A 87 -27.57 21.70 -15.81
C GLN A 87 -27.74 23.20 -16.16
N GLU A 88 -28.94 23.62 -16.57
CA GLU A 88 -29.27 25.04 -16.78
C GLU A 88 -29.18 25.86 -15.47
N ARG A 89 -29.67 25.32 -14.35
CA ARG A 89 -29.59 26.00 -13.04
C ARG A 89 -28.16 26.18 -12.53
N HIS A 90 -27.30 25.19 -12.74
CA HIS A 90 -25.93 25.19 -12.24
C HIS A 90 -24.89 25.76 -13.21
N GLY A 91 -25.33 26.40 -14.31
CA GLY A 91 -24.44 27.10 -15.25
C GLY A 91 -23.62 26.17 -16.16
N GLY A 92 -24.08 24.94 -16.39
CA GLY A 92 -23.60 24.08 -17.47
C GLY A 92 -22.29 23.32 -17.24
N THR A 93 -21.65 23.44 -16.07
CA THR A 93 -20.24 23.06 -15.87
C THR A 93 -19.93 21.56 -15.77
N GLY A 94 -20.94 20.67 -15.75
CA GLY A 94 -20.72 19.22 -15.84
C GLY A 94 -21.99 18.43 -16.14
N LEU A 95 -21.85 17.37 -16.94
CA LEU A 95 -22.89 16.35 -17.11
C LEU A 95 -22.77 15.36 -15.93
N ASN A 96 -23.74 15.34 -15.01
CA ASN A 96 -23.74 14.36 -13.93
C ASN A 96 -24.13 12.99 -14.47
N LEU A 97 -23.14 12.12 -14.69
CA LEU A 97 -23.37 10.77 -15.23
C LEU A 97 -24.02 9.82 -14.22
N PHE A 98 -24.00 10.15 -12.94
CA PHE A 98 -24.51 9.34 -11.83
C PHE A 98 -25.41 10.19 -10.92
N PRO A 99 -26.53 10.71 -11.45
CA PRO A 99 -27.43 11.53 -10.66
C PRO A 99 -28.07 10.67 -9.58
N TRP A 100 -28.10 11.21 -8.37
CA TRP A 100 -28.64 10.54 -7.20
C TRP A 100 -30.01 11.09 -6.82
N SER A 101 -30.82 10.24 -6.21
CA SER A 101 -32.03 10.62 -5.48
C SER A 101 -31.83 10.40 -3.98
N ASP A 102 -32.20 11.40 -3.18
CA ASP A 102 -32.30 11.27 -1.73
C ASP A 102 -33.67 10.71 -1.36
N ASP A 103 -33.74 9.41 -1.06
CA ASP A 103 -34.87 8.83 -0.33
C ASP A 103 -34.55 8.88 1.18
N SER A 104 -35.37 9.63 1.92
CA SER A 104 -35.21 9.81 3.37
C SER A 104 -35.39 8.51 4.17
N ALA A 105 -35.98 7.45 3.58
CA ALA A 105 -36.16 6.15 4.22
C ALA A 105 -35.01 5.16 3.94
N THR A 106 -34.40 5.20 2.75
CA THR A 106 -33.38 4.21 2.32
C THR A 106 -31.96 4.79 2.17
N GLY A 107 -31.84 6.11 2.08
CA GLY A 107 -30.60 6.85 1.82
C GLY A 107 -30.43 7.25 0.35
N THR A 108 -29.37 7.99 0.07
CA THR A 108 -29.02 8.45 -1.28
C THR A 108 -28.69 7.26 -2.18
N THR A 109 -29.30 7.16 -3.37
CA THR A 109 -29.05 6.10 -4.35
C THR A 109 -28.96 6.64 -5.79
N ASP A 110 -28.29 5.93 -6.69
CA ASP A 110 -28.25 6.28 -8.11
C ASP A 110 -29.65 6.15 -8.75
N ALA A 111 -30.15 7.22 -9.35
CA ALA A 111 -31.54 7.34 -9.83
C ALA A 111 -31.92 6.35 -10.94
N PHE A 112 -30.93 5.80 -11.66
CA PHE A 112 -31.14 4.84 -12.75
C PHE A 112 -31.02 3.37 -12.32
N THR A 113 -30.15 3.07 -11.34
CA THR A 113 -29.81 1.68 -10.97
C THR A 113 -30.25 1.28 -9.56
N GLY A 114 -30.63 2.24 -8.71
CA GLY A 114 -30.94 2.00 -7.28
C GLY A 114 -29.75 1.52 -6.45
N ARG A 115 -28.52 1.65 -6.97
CA ARG A 115 -27.27 1.22 -6.34
C ARG A 115 -26.62 2.36 -5.55
N PRO A 116 -25.59 2.10 -4.72
CA PRO A 116 -24.83 3.15 -4.05
C PRO A 116 -24.33 4.21 -5.06
N PRO A 117 -24.51 5.51 -4.76
CA PRO A 117 -24.18 6.58 -5.68
C PRO A 117 -22.68 6.81 -5.77
N VAL A 118 -22.28 7.35 -6.91
CA VAL A 118 -20.90 7.37 -7.38
C VAL A 118 -20.62 8.73 -8.00
N GLU A 119 -19.47 9.34 -7.70
CA GLU A 119 -18.98 10.46 -8.52
C GLU A 119 -17.81 9.99 -9.38
N TRP A 120 -17.76 10.48 -10.62
CA TRP A 120 -16.63 10.26 -11.52
C TRP A 120 -16.01 11.60 -11.92
N GLY A 121 -14.73 11.78 -11.60
CA GLY A 121 -13.96 12.94 -12.01
C GLY A 121 -13.49 12.83 -13.46
N PHE A 122 -13.77 13.83 -14.29
CA PHE A 122 -13.22 13.90 -15.66
C PHE A 122 -11.73 14.30 -15.68
N ALA A 123 -11.28 15.10 -14.70
CA ALA A 123 -9.89 15.59 -14.62
C ALA A 123 -8.93 14.61 -13.93
N ASP A 124 -9.45 13.77 -13.04
CA ASP A 124 -8.75 12.66 -12.40
C ASP A 124 -9.73 11.47 -12.42
N PRO A 125 -9.48 10.42 -13.22
CA PRO A 125 -10.44 9.37 -13.56
C PRO A 125 -10.63 8.40 -12.38
N ARG A 126 -11.24 8.96 -11.35
CA ARG A 126 -11.42 8.40 -10.03
C ARG A 126 -12.90 8.29 -9.73
N MET A 127 -13.25 7.16 -9.16
CA MET A 127 -14.58 6.83 -8.73
C MET A 127 -14.67 6.99 -7.21
N THR A 128 -15.42 7.98 -6.77
CA THR A 128 -15.71 8.21 -5.34
C THR A 128 -16.98 7.48 -4.96
N LEU A 129 -16.96 6.70 -3.88
CA LEU A 129 -18.16 6.03 -3.35
C LEU A 129 -18.76 6.80 -2.18
N TRP A 130 -20.06 7.01 -2.25
CA TRP A 130 -20.83 7.70 -1.22
C TRP A 130 -21.38 6.70 -0.20
N GLY A 131 -21.08 6.94 1.08
CA GLY A 131 -21.56 6.12 2.20
C GLY A 131 -21.25 4.61 2.09
N PRO A 132 -19.99 4.17 1.87
CA PRO A 132 -19.65 2.75 1.85
C PRO A 132 -20.04 2.09 3.18
N ARG A 133 -20.65 0.89 3.13
CA ARG A 133 -21.14 0.16 4.32
C ARG A 133 -20.65 -1.29 4.32
N GLY A 134 -20.42 -1.84 5.52
CA GLY A 134 -20.09 -3.24 5.72
C GLY A 134 -18.87 -3.71 4.92
N ILE A 135 -19.09 -4.58 3.94
CA ILE A 135 -18.00 -5.20 3.16
C ILE A 135 -17.24 -4.19 2.27
N ASP A 136 -17.84 -3.06 1.88
CA ASP A 136 -17.14 -2.06 1.08
C ASP A 136 -16.11 -1.30 1.93
N GLN A 137 -16.44 -0.96 3.19
CA GLN A 137 -15.46 -0.40 4.13
C GLN A 137 -14.31 -1.38 4.40
N ALA A 138 -14.64 -2.66 4.60
CA ALA A 138 -13.63 -3.70 4.78
C ALA A 138 -12.75 -3.87 3.53
N SER A 139 -13.32 -3.80 2.32
CA SER A 139 -12.61 -3.91 1.04
C SER A 139 -11.65 -2.73 0.84
N LEU A 140 -12.05 -1.50 1.18
CA LEU A 140 -11.21 -0.31 1.09
C LEU A 140 -10.08 -0.29 2.14
N ALA A 141 -10.33 -0.81 3.34
CA ALA A 141 -9.34 -0.85 4.41
C ALA A 141 -8.33 -2.01 4.28
N ALA A 142 -8.74 -3.14 3.71
CA ALA A 142 -7.94 -4.36 3.66
C ALA A 142 -6.57 -4.21 2.96
N PRO A 143 -6.44 -3.54 1.79
CA PRO A 143 -5.15 -3.30 1.15
C PRO A 143 -4.17 -2.54 2.06
N VAL A 144 -4.64 -1.47 2.71
CA VAL A 144 -3.84 -0.64 3.61
C VAL A 144 -3.31 -1.48 4.77
N PHE A 145 -4.18 -2.23 5.45
CA PHE A 145 -3.74 -3.12 6.54
C PHE A 145 -2.78 -4.21 6.06
N ALA A 146 -3.00 -4.79 4.89
CA ALA A 146 -2.14 -5.84 4.34
C ALA A 146 -0.74 -5.31 3.98
N TRP A 147 -0.65 -4.11 3.37
CA TRP A 147 0.62 -3.42 3.14
C TRP A 147 1.35 -3.07 4.45
N GLY A 148 0.62 -2.59 5.46
CA GLY A 148 1.16 -2.33 6.80
C GLY A 148 1.73 -3.59 7.47
N VAL A 149 1.00 -4.71 7.43
CA VAL A 149 1.47 -6.00 7.95
C VAL A 149 2.71 -6.49 7.21
N LEU A 150 2.74 -6.42 5.87
CA LEU A 150 3.90 -6.80 5.08
C LEU A 150 5.14 -5.97 5.45
N ALA A 151 4.98 -4.65 5.58
CA ALA A 151 6.04 -3.74 5.99
C ALA A 151 6.57 -4.06 7.39
N LEU A 152 5.69 -4.34 8.37
CA LEU A 152 6.09 -4.73 9.73
C LEU A 152 6.85 -6.07 9.76
N VAL A 153 6.45 -7.07 8.96
CA VAL A 153 7.16 -8.36 8.86
C VAL A 153 8.56 -8.17 8.26
N VAL A 154 8.68 -7.40 7.18
CA VAL A 154 9.98 -7.08 6.56
C VAL A 154 10.88 -6.33 7.55
N LEU A 155 10.33 -5.35 8.27
CA LEU A 155 11.06 -4.54 9.24
C LEU A 155 11.53 -5.36 10.45
N TRP A 156 10.71 -6.30 10.92
CA TRP A 156 11.08 -7.27 11.96
C TRP A 156 12.21 -8.22 11.52
N LEU A 157 12.20 -8.67 10.26
CA LEU A 157 13.30 -9.46 9.70
C LEU A 157 14.60 -8.65 9.60
N LEU A 158 14.52 -7.39 9.17
CA LEU A 158 15.66 -6.45 9.16
C LEU A 158 16.20 -6.21 10.57
N TRP A 159 15.33 -6.04 11.57
CA TRP A 159 15.76 -5.86 12.96
C TRP A 159 16.49 -7.11 13.50
N ARG A 160 15.99 -8.32 13.19
CA ARG A 160 16.70 -9.57 13.53
C ARG A 160 18.03 -9.72 12.79
N LEU A 161 18.16 -9.20 11.58
CA LEU A 161 19.44 -9.16 10.85
C LEU A 161 20.44 -8.23 11.55
N VAL A 162 20.06 -6.98 11.82
CA VAL A 162 20.91 -6.00 12.52
C VAL A 162 21.32 -6.50 13.91
N GLY A 163 20.40 -7.14 14.65
CA GLY A 163 20.70 -7.75 15.94
C GLY A 163 21.82 -8.81 15.88
N SER A 164 21.85 -9.63 14.83
CA SER A 164 22.94 -10.61 14.65
C SER A 164 24.27 -10.02 14.18
N VAL A 165 24.26 -8.88 13.49
CA VAL A 165 25.49 -8.16 13.12
C VAL A 165 26.19 -7.63 14.38
N ALA A 166 25.43 -7.21 15.40
CA ALA A 166 25.98 -6.76 16.68
C ALA A 166 26.67 -7.89 17.49
N THR A 167 26.38 -9.15 17.19
CA THR A 167 27.02 -10.33 17.79
C THR A 167 28.20 -10.88 16.97
N ASP A 168 28.85 -10.02 16.17
CA ASP A 168 30.10 -10.27 15.42
C ASP A 168 30.06 -11.33 14.31
N ASP A 169 28.89 -11.90 13.96
CA ASP A 169 28.76 -12.85 12.84
C ASP A 169 27.68 -12.47 11.81
N VAL A 170 28.13 -11.76 10.77
CA VAL A 170 27.31 -11.38 9.61
C VAL A 170 27.09 -12.58 8.69
N PHE A 171 28.15 -13.36 8.45
CA PHE A 171 28.19 -14.47 7.49
C PHE A 171 27.72 -15.78 8.12
N THR A 172 26.45 -15.80 8.53
CA THR A 172 25.77 -17.01 8.98
C THR A 172 24.74 -17.48 7.96
N ARG A 173 24.57 -18.81 7.84
CA ARG A 173 23.51 -19.41 7.01
C ARG A 173 22.09 -18.96 7.44
N ALA A 174 21.92 -18.55 8.70
CA ALA A 174 20.69 -17.94 9.20
C ALA A 174 20.42 -16.55 8.60
N ASN A 175 21.44 -15.71 8.48
CA ASN A 175 21.32 -14.38 7.88
C ASN A 175 21.06 -14.44 6.38
N VAL A 176 21.73 -15.34 5.65
CA VAL A 176 21.41 -15.64 4.24
C VAL A 176 19.92 -15.93 4.06
N ARG A 177 19.36 -16.82 4.89
CA ARG A 177 17.92 -17.17 4.84
C ARG A 177 17.01 -15.98 5.16
N ARG A 178 17.38 -15.11 6.11
CA ARG A 178 16.59 -13.91 6.46
C ARG A 178 16.57 -12.90 5.31
N VAL A 179 17.72 -12.62 4.69
CA VAL A 179 17.81 -11.71 3.54
C VAL A 179 17.06 -12.27 2.33
N ALA A 180 17.17 -13.58 2.06
CA ALA A 180 16.39 -14.23 1.01
C ALA A 180 14.87 -14.14 1.28
N LEU A 181 14.44 -14.39 2.53
CA LEU A 181 13.04 -14.29 2.93
C LEU A 181 12.48 -12.86 2.78
N ILE A 182 13.26 -11.83 3.12
CA ILE A 182 12.90 -10.43 2.82
C ILE A 182 12.69 -10.24 1.32
N GLY A 183 13.63 -10.72 0.49
CA GLY A 183 13.52 -10.62 -0.96
C GLY A 183 12.27 -11.29 -1.54
N VAL A 184 11.97 -12.52 -1.10
CA VAL A 184 10.75 -13.24 -1.50
C VAL A 184 9.48 -12.52 -1.02
N LEU A 185 9.44 -12.07 0.24
CA LEU A 185 8.26 -11.38 0.79
C LEU A 185 7.99 -10.05 0.08
N VAL A 186 9.02 -9.25 -0.22
CA VAL A 186 8.85 -7.99 -0.95
C VAL A 186 8.41 -8.25 -2.39
N ALA A 187 9.05 -9.17 -3.11
CA ALA A 187 8.69 -9.50 -4.48
C ALA A 187 7.29 -10.14 -4.59
N ALA A 188 7.13 -11.35 -4.02
CA ALA A 188 5.90 -12.11 -4.15
C ALA A 188 4.75 -11.50 -3.35
N GLY A 189 5.00 -11.09 -2.10
CA GLY A 189 3.99 -10.44 -1.27
C GLY A 189 3.53 -9.12 -1.88
N GLY A 190 4.46 -8.25 -2.30
CA GLY A 190 4.12 -6.98 -2.94
C GLY A 190 3.32 -7.14 -4.23
N SER A 191 3.65 -8.12 -5.09
CA SER A 191 2.87 -8.42 -6.29
C SER A 191 1.49 -9.02 -5.98
N VAL A 192 1.38 -9.89 -4.98
CA VAL A 192 0.10 -10.45 -4.53
C VAL A 192 -0.81 -9.37 -3.94
N LEU A 193 -0.27 -8.39 -3.22
CA LEU A 193 -1.05 -7.27 -2.69
C LEU A 193 -1.60 -6.37 -3.80
N GLN A 194 -0.79 -6.02 -4.83
CA GLN A 194 -1.28 -5.25 -5.99
C GLN A 194 -2.42 -5.96 -6.72
N LEU A 195 -2.32 -7.28 -6.90
CA LEU A 195 -3.39 -8.08 -7.49
C LEU A 195 -4.63 -8.10 -6.60
N GLY A 196 -4.46 -8.28 -5.28
CA GLY A 196 -5.57 -8.28 -4.32
C GLY A 196 -6.31 -6.95 -4.25
N GLU A 197 -5.58 -5.83 -4.28
CA GLU A 197 -6.11 -4.46 -4.34
C GLU A 197 -6.99 -4.28 -5.59
N PHE A 198 -6.50 -4.67 -6.77
CA PHE A 198 -7.30 -4.66 -8.00
C PHE A 198 -8.55 -5.54 -7.95
N TRP A 199 -8.49 -6.74 -7.36
CA TRP A 199 -9.66 -7.60 -7.21
C TRP A 199 -10.72 -6.99 -6.27
N LEU A 200 -10.29 -6.29 -5.22
CA LEU A 200 -11.20 -5.58 -4.31
C LEU A 200 -11.84 -4.37 -4.99
N ASP A 201 -11.05 -3.56 -5.70
CA ASP A 201 -11.52 -2.42 -6.50
C ASP A 201 -12.51 -2.85 -7.60
N ALA A 202 -12.18 -3.88 -8.38
CA ALA A 202 -13.08 -4.44 -9.38
C ALA A 202 -14.38 -4.97 -8.75
N GLY A 203 -14.30 -5.58 -7.56
CA GLY A 203 -15.46 -6.02 -6.78
C GLY A 203 -16.33 -4.85 -6.32
N ILE A 204 -15.74 -3.73 -5.91
CA ILE A 204 -16.44 -2.50 -5.51
C ILE A 204 -17.16 -1.89 -6.74
N VAL A 205 -16.45 -1.73 -7.87
CA VAL A 205 -17.03 -1.24 -9.13
C VAL A 205 -18.22 -2.10 -9.55
N ALA A 206 -18.10 -3.43 -9.49
CA ALA A 206 -19.16 -4.37 -9.88
C ALA A 206 -20.44 -4.28 -8.99
N ARG A 207 -20.29 -3.89 -7.71
CA ARG A 207 -21.42 -3.67 -6.78
C ARG A 207 -22.07 -2.29 -6.92
N SER A 208 -21.31 -1.29 -7.38
CA SER A 208 -21.76 0.10 -7.51
C SER A 208 -22.69 0.37 -8.70
N ALA A 209 -23.22 1.59 -8.79
CA ALA A 209 -23.90 2.12 -9.96
C ALA A 209 -23.02 2.17 -11.23
N ALA A 210 -21.69 2.17 -11.07
CA ALA A 210 -20.74 2.24 -12.18
C ALA A 210 -20.52 0.91 -12.92
N ASN A 211 -21.08 -0.20 -12.44
CA ASN A 211 -20.92 -1.52 -13.04
C ASN A 211 -21.31 -1.56 -14.53
N GLY A 212 -20.35 -1.90 -15.41
CA GLY A 212 -20.53 -1.96 -16.87
C GLY A 212 -20.39 -0.60 -17.58
N ILE A 213 -20.54 0.50 -16.85
CA ILE A 213 -20.33 1.89 -17.32
C ILE A 213 -18.85 2.29 -17.17
N LEU A 214 -18.23 1.88 -16.07
CA LEU A 214 -16.81 2.03 -15.77
C LEU A 214 -16.18 0.66 -15.47
N GLN A 215 -14.87 0.56 -15.63
CA GLN A 215 -14.08 -0.61 -15.29
C GLN A 215 -12.93 -0.20 -14.37
N ALA A 216 -12.62 -1.01 -13.35
CA ALA A 216 -11.42 -0.81 -12.55
C ALA A 216 -10.17 -0.98 -13.41
N THR A 217 -9.18 -0.09 -13.25
CA THR A 217 -7.90 -0.19 -13.95
C THR A 217 -6.89 -0.97 -13.14
N PHE A 218 -6.29 -2.01 -13.74
CA PHE A 218 -5.10 -2.64 -13.17
C PHE A 218 -3.83 -1.90 -13.60
N SER A 219 -3.10 -1.36 -12.64
CA SER A 219 -1.75 -0.80 -12.85
C SER A 219 -0.73 -1.66 -12.10
N PHE A 220 0.07 -2.43 -12.84
CA PHE A 220 1.07 -3.31 -12.24
C PHE A 220 2.42 -2.61 -12.10
N SER A 221 2.85 -2.40 -10.87
CA SER A 221 4.16 -1.83 -10.57
C SER A 221 5.20 -2.93 -10.39
N LEU A 222 6.22 -2.93 -11.25
CA LEU A 222 7.38 -3.82 -11.15
C LEU A 222 8.30 -3.50 -9.96
N MET A 223 8.04 -2.43 -9.19
CA MET A 223 8.93 -1.97 -8.13
C MET A 223 9.18 -3.02 -7.03
N PRO A 224 8.18 -3.77 -6.50
CA PRO A 224 8.44 -4.79 -5.49
C PRO A 224 9.26 -5.97 -6.02
N LEU A 225 9.08 -6.34 -7.30
CA LEU A 225 9.91 -7.35 -7.96
C LEU A 225 11.37 -6.91 -8.03
N TRP A 226 11.64 -5.67 -8.44
CA TRP A 226 12.99 -5.11 -8.48
C TRP A 226 13.64 -5.04 -7.09
N VAL A 227 12.92 -4.51 -6.09
CA VAL A 227 13.45 -4.42 -4.71
C VAL A 227 13.70 -5.83 -4.14
N GLY A 228 12.77 -6.77 -4.32
CA GLY A 228 12.95 -8.15 -3.88
C GLY A 228 14.11 -8.87 -4.59
N PHE A 229 14.30 -8.63 -5.89
CA PHE A 229 15.45 -9.14 -6.66
C PHE A 229 16.80 -8.62 -6.13
N VAL A 230 16.89 -7.34 -5.73
CA VAL A 230 18.08 -6.79 -5.08
C VAL A 230 18.38 -7.52 -3.76
N PHE A 231 17.37 -7.76 -2.93
CA PHE A 231 17.55 -8.53 -1.69
C PHE A 231 17.93 -10.00 -1.95
N LEU A 232 17.35 -10.65 -2.96
CA LEU A 232 17.75 -12.02 -3.35
C LEU A 232 19.20 -12.08 -3.84
N THR A 233 19.63 -11.10 -4.64
CA THR A 233 21.02 -10.97 -5.09
C THR A 233 21.97 -10.77 -3.90
N LEU A 234 21.58 -9.93 -2.94
CA LEU A 234 22.35 -9.72 -1.70
C LEU A 234 22.44 -11.00 -0.85
N ALA A 235 21.36 -11.79 -0.76
CA ALA A 235 21.37 -13.09 -0.08
C ALA A 235 22.35 -14.07 -0.74
N GLU A 236 22.43 -14.07 -2.07
CA GLU A 236 23.40 -14.89 -2.81
C GLU A 236 24.85 -14.46 -2.54
N VAL A 237 25.13 -13.15 -2.50
CA VAL A 237 26.46 -12.63 -2.10
C VAL A 237 26.82 -13.09 -0.68
N PHE A 238 25.88 -13.02 0.28
CA PHE A 238 26.12 -13.56 1.62
C PHE A 238 26.33 -15.08 1.61
N ARG A 239 25.64 -15.83 0.74
CA ARG A 239 25.83 -17.29 0.60
C ARG A 239 27.24 -17.63 0.15
N GLN A 240 27.78 -16.91 -0.84
CA GLN A 240 29.16 -17.08 -1.30
C GLN A 240 30.17 -16.71 -0.19
N GLY A 241 29.92 -15.63 0.56
CA GLY A 241 30.75 -15.24 1.71
C GLY A 241 30.79 -16.29 2.83
N VAL A 242 29.69 -17.01 3.07
CA VAL A 242 29.65 -18.16 4.00
C VAL A 242 30.53 -19.30 3.48
N LEU A 243 30.39 -19.68 2.20
CA LEU A 243 31.14 -20.79 1.61
C LEU A 243 32.65 -20.53 1.65
N LEU A 244 33.10 -19.34 1.24
CA LEU A 244 34.52 -18.95 1.30
C LEU A 244 35.10 -19.00 2.72
N ARG A 245 34.29 -18.74 3.75
CA ARG A 245 34.72 -18.82 5.15
C ARG A 245 34.78 -20.26 5.64
N ASP A 246 33.81 -21.10 5.27
CA ASP A 246 33.81 -22.53 5.55
C ASP A 246 35.06 -23.20 4.92
N ASP A 247 35.40 -22.82 3.68
CA ASP A 247 36.59 -23.31 2.95
C ASP A 247 37.92 -22.90 3.62
N VAL A 248 38.05 -21.62 4.01
CA VAL A 248 39.26 -21.11 4.71
C VAL A 248 39.43 -21.72 6.10
N ALA A 249 38.33 -22.01 6.80
CA ALA A 249 38.39 -22.67 8.11
C ALA A 249 38.86 -24.14 8.03
N GLY A 250 38.76 -24.79 6.86
CA GLY A 250 39.24 -26.16 6.63
C GLY A 250 40.72 -26.28 6.25
N LEU A 251 41.45 -25.16 6.14
CA LEU A 251 42.86 -25.11 5.70
C LEU A 251 43.87 -24.96 6.86
N VAL A 252 43.40 -24.95 8.12
CA VAL A 252 44.20 -24.75 9.35
C VAL A 252 44.09 -25.95 10.28
#